data_AF-A0A9X3I2H3-F1
#
_entry.id   AF-A0A9X3I2H3-F1
#
_cell.length_a   1.000
_cell.length_b   1.000
_cell.length_c   1.000
_cell.angle_alpha   90.00
_cell.angle_beta   90.00
_cell.angle_gamma   90.00
#
_symmetry.space_group_name_H-M   'P 1'
#
loop_
_entity.id
_entity.type
_entity.pdbx_description
1 polymer ?
#
loop_
_entity_poly.entity_id
_entity_poly.type
_entity_poly.pdbx_seq_one_letter_code
_entity_poly.pdbx_strand_id
1 'polypeptide(L)' 'MTTFPALTETPLAMADANAAGLTLGIAVYAAAILIGIGVGINAVTTGRRRRAVIAATVVLVLTLAGLVIAIASSIG' A
#
# COMPACT_ATOMS: atom_id res chain seq x y z
N MET A 1 -38.49 25.84 5.37
CA MET A 1 -38.12 25.00 6.53
C MET A 1 -38.22 23.54 6.12
N THR A 2 -37.14 22.95 5.62
CA THR A 2 -36.92 21.48 5.60
C THR A 2 -35.42 21.23 5.45
N THR A 3 -34.67 21.61 6.48
CA THR A 3 -33.29 21.18 6.66
C THR A 3 -33.31 19.69 6.96
N PHE A 4 -32.92 18.86 5.98
CA PHE A 4 -32.59 17.44 6.14
C PHE A 4 -31.05 17.19 6.10
N PRO A 5 -30.22 17.90 6.89
CA PRO A 5 -28.77 17.74 6.80
C PRO A 5 -28.31 16.35 7.26
N ALA A 6 -28.95 15.75 8.27
CA ALA A 6 -28.47 14.50 8.87
C ALA A 6 -28.44 13.29 7.90
N LEU A 7 -29.25 13.32 6.85
CA LEU A 7 -29.38 12.21 5.89
C LEU A 7 -28.31 12.26 4.79
N THR A 8 -27.66 13.41 4.57
CA THR A 8 -26.63 13.59 3.54
C THR A 8 -25.23 13.41 4.11
N GLU A 9 -24.98 13.80 5.37
CA GLU A 9 -23.66 13.68 6.02
C GLU A 9 -23.23 12.20 6.15
N THR A 10 -24.15 11.31 6.52
CA THR A 10 -23.87 9.87 6.70
C THR A 10 -23.49 9.15 5.40
N PRO A 11 -24.26 9.25 4.30
CA PRO A 11 -23.87 8.61 3.04
C PRO A 11 -22.65 9.26 2.39
N LEU A 12 -22.43 10.57 2.57
CA LEU A 12 -21.20 11.23 2.11
C LEU A 12 -19.96 10.68 2.84
N ALA A 13 -20.02 10.55 4.17
CA ALA A 13 -18.94 9.96 4.96
C ALA A 13 -18.66 8.48 4.58
N MET A 14 -19.71 7.70 4.30
CA MET A 14 -19.58 6.31 3.83
C MET A 14 -18.96 6.21 2.42
N ALA A 15 -19.33 7.14 1.52
CA ALA A 15 -18.76 7.21 0.18
C ALA A 15 -17.27 7.60 0.20
N ASP A 16 -16.89 8.54 1.06
CA ASP A 16 -15.50 8.97 1.25
C ASP A 16 -14.62 7.84 1.79
N ALA A 17 -15.12 7.08 2.79
CA ALA A 17 -14.41 5.94 3.34
C ALA A 17 -14.17 4.83 2.28
N ASN A 18 -15.15 4.58 1.42
CA ASN A 18 -15.02 3.59 0.34
C ASN A 18 -14.02 4.06 -0.75
N ALA A 19 -14.03 5.34 -1.09
CA ALA A 19 -13.08 5.94 -2.03
C ALA A 19 -11.64 5.92 -1.47
N ALA A 20 -11.47 6.20 -0.18
CA ALA A 20 -10.19 6.11 0.50
C ALA A 20 -9.65 4.67 0.50
N GLY A 21 -10.49 3.68 0.81
CA GLY A 21 -10.13 2.27 0.80
C GLY A 21 -9.70 1.76 -0.59
N LEU A 22 -10.44 2.14 -1.65
CA LEU A 22 -10.08 1.80 -3.03
C LEU A 22 -8.75 2.45 -3.46
N THR A 23 -8.57 3.73 -3.14
CA THR A 23 -7.32 4.45 -3.45
C THR A 23 -6.12 3.81 -2.74
N LEU A 24 -6.29 3.48 -1.46
CA LEU A 24 -5.27 2.80 -0.68
C LEU A 24 -4.97 1.41 -1.26
N GLY A 25 -6.01 0.65 -1.62
CA GLY A 25 -5.88 -0.67 -2.23
C GLY A 25 -5.12 -0.63 -3.55
N ILE A 26 -5.41 0.35 -4.42
CA ILE A 26 -4.71 0.54 -5.69
C ILE A 26 -3.25 0.96 -5.47
N ALA A 27 -2.99 1.87 -4.52
CA ALA A 27 -1.63 2.29 -4.18
C ALA A 27 -0.79 1.12 -3.63
N VAL A 28 -1.37 0.30 -2.76
CA VAL A 28 -0.74 -0.93 -2.21
C VAL A 28 -0.46 -1.92 -3.34
N TYR A 29 -1.42 -2.13 -4.25
CA TYR A 29 -1.26 -3.04 -5.38
C TYR A 29 -0.13 -2.58 -6.32
N ALA A 30 -0.08 -1.29 -6.65
CA ALA A 30 0.98 -0.70 -7.45
C ALA A 30 2.36 -0.83 -6.76
N ALA A 31 2.43 -0.56 -5.46
CA ALA A 31 3.64 -0.73 -4.68
C ALA A 31 4.13 -2.19 -4.72
N ALA A 32 3.23 -3.16 -4.53
CA ALA A 32 3.58 -4.59 -4.61
C ALA A 32 4.17 -4.98 -5.97
N ILE A 33 3.61 -4.47 -7.07
CA ILE A 33 4.14 -4.70 -8.43
C ILE A 33 5.53 -4.09 -8.57
N LEU A 34 5.70 -2.82 -8.20
CA LEU A 34 6.99 -2.12 -8.32
C LEU A 34 8.08 -2.80 -7.48
N ILE A 35 7.71 -3.26 -6.28
CA ILE A 35 8.59 -4.03 -5.41
C ILE A 35 8.98 -5.36 -6.07
N GLY A 36 8.03 -6.11 -6.63
CA GLY A 36 8.30 -7.37 -7.33
C GLY A 36 9.24 -7.19 -8.52
N ILE A 37 9.02 -6.14 -9.31
CA ILE A 37 9.87 -5.79 -10.45
C ILE A 37 11.27 -5.37 -9.97
N GLY A 38 11.36 -4.50 -8.96
CA GLY A 38 12.63 -4.04 -8.40
C GLY A 38 13.49 -5.20 -7.87
N VAL A 39 12.86 -6.16 -7.20
CA VAL A 39 13.52 -7.40 -6.74
C VAL A 39 14.01 -8.22 -7.94
N GLY A 40 13.17 -8.41 -8.96
CA GLY A 40 13.53 -9.15 -10.18
C GLY A 40 14.72 -8.53 -10.91
N ILE A 41 14.70 -7.21 -11.11
CA ILE A 41 15.79 -6.48 -11.77
C ILE A 41 17.06 -6.55 -10.91
N ASN A 42 16.98 -6.36 -9.59
CA ASN A 42 18.14 -6.47 -8.70
C ASN A 42 18.76 -7.88 -8.74
N ALA A 43 17.94 -8.92 -8.82
CA ALA A 43 18.41 -10.30 -8.96
C ALA A 43 19.15 -10.54 -10.29
N VAL A 44 18.68 -9.96 -11.39
CA VAL A 44 19.28 -10.09 -12.73
C VAL A 44 20.55 -9.25 -12.87
N THR A 45 20.54 -8.00 -12.40
CA THR A 45 21.64 -7.03 -12.54
C THR A 45 22.84 -7.34 -11.67
N THR A 46 22.65 -8.01 -10.53
CA THR A 46 23.70 -8.05 -9.51
C THR A 46 24.94 -8.84 -9.90
N GLY A 47 24.86 -9.99 -10.60
CA GLY A 47 26.04 -10.74 -11.09
C GLY A 47 27.11 -11.21 -10.05
N ARG A 48 27.12 -10.67 -8.83
CA ARG A 48 27.97 -10.96 -7.66
C ARG A 48 27.05 -11.27 -6.47
N ARG A 49 26.47 -12.46 -6.59
CA ARG A 49 25.25 -13.02 -5.99
C ARG A 49 24.95 -12.86 -4.50
N ARG A 50 25.87 -12.40 -3.62
CA ARG A 50 25.67 -12.56 -2.17
C ARG A 50 25.32 -11.28 -1.40
N ARG A 51 25.92 -10.14 -1.74
CA ARG A 51 25.72 -8.91 -0.94
C ARG A 51 24.46 -8.13 -1.34
N ALA A 52 24.13 -8.11 -2.62
CA ALA A 52 22.95 -7.37 -3.08
C ALA A 52 21.62 -8.10 -2.84
N VAL A 53 21.65 -9.44 -2.68
CA VAL A 53 20.45 -10.19 -2.27
C VAL A 53 20.05 -9.79 -0.86
N ILE A 54 21.02 -9.68 0.06
CA ILE A 54 20.76 -9.27 1.44
C ILE A 54 20.24 -7.84 1.49
N ALA A 55 20.85 -6.92 0.73
CA ALA A 55 20.38 -5.53 0.67
C ALA A 55 18.94 -5.45 0.11
N ALA A 56 18.65 -6.18 -0.96
CA ALA A 56 17.32 -6.19 -1.55
C ALA A 56 16.27 -6.91 -0.68
N THR A 57 16.61 -8.02 -0.02
CA THR A 57 15.69 -8.65 0.92
C THR A 57 15.46 -7.80 2.14
N VAL A 58 16.47 -7.10 2.66
CA VAL A 58 16.28 -6.17 3.79
C VAL A 58 15.36 -5.02 3.41
N VAL A 59 15.56 -4.39 2.25
CA VAL A 59 14.69 -3.31 1.78
C VAL A 59 13.28 -3.81 1.46
N LEU A 60 13.15 -4.99 0.86
CA LEU A 60 11.88 -5.65 0.60
C LEU A 60 11.11 -5.91 1.90
N VAL A 61 11.77 -6.54 2.88
CA VAL A 61 11.18 -6.87 4.17
C VAL A 61 10.82 -5.61 4.94
N LEU A 62 11.69 -4.59 4.94
CA LEU A 62 11.40 -3.32 5.61
C LEU A 62 10.21 -2.60 4.96
N THR A 63 10.12 -2.63 3.63
CA THR A 63 9.00 -2.04 2.89
C THR A 63 7.71 -2.79 3.16
N LEU A 64 7.72 -4.13 3.11
CA LEU A 64 6.55 -4.95 3.42
C LEU A 64 6.11 -4.81 4.88
N ALA A 65 7.06 -4.75 5.82
CA ALA A 65 6.75 -4.55 7.23
C ALA A 65 6.07 -3.19 7.47
N GLY A 66 6.62 -2.10 6.92
CA GLY A 66 6.01 -0.77 7.00
C GLY A 66 4.63 -0.72 6.33
N LEU A 67 4.49 -1.38 5.17
CA LEU A 67 3.23 -1.45 4.44
C LEU A 67 2.15 -2.20 5.22
N VAL A 68 2.48 -3.36 5.81
CA VAL A 68 1.56 -4.16 6.63
C VAL A 68 1.11 -3.39 7.86
N ILE A 69 2.03 -2.69 8.53
CA ILE A 69 1.69 -1.85 9.70
C ILE A 69 0.75 -0.72 9.30
N ALA A 70 1.03 -0.03 8.19
CA ALA A 70 0.18 1.04 7.69
C ALA A 70 -1.24 0.54 7.35
N ILE A 71 -1.35 -0.64 6.73
CA ILE A 71 -2.65 -1.27 6.42
C ILE A 71 -3.38 -1.66 7.71
N ALA A 72 -2.70 -2.32 8.65
CA ALA A 72 -3.30 -2.74 9.92
C ALA A 72 -3.84 -1.54 10.71
N SER A 73 -3.11 -0.42 10.73
CA SER A 73 -3.57 0.83 11.35
C SER A 73 -4.70 1.53 10.60
N SER A 74 -4.93 1.21 9.33
CA SER A 74 -6.04 1.77 8.55
C SER A 74 -7.34 0.99 8.75
N ILE A 75 -7.25 -0.27 9.17
CA ILE A 75 -8.39 -1.17 9.33
C ILE A 75 -8.83 -1.25 10.81
N GLY A 76 -7.88 -1.11 11.74
CA GLY A 76 -8.15 -0.99 13.18
C GLY A 76 -8.49 0.44 13.57
#